data_AF-C2XWG4-F1
#
_entry.id   AF-C2XWG4-F1
#
_cell.length_a   1.000
_cell.length_b   1.000
_cell.length_c   1.000
_cell.angle_alpha   90.00
_cell.angle_beta   90.00
_cell.angle_gamma   90.00
#
_symmetry.space_group_name_H-M   'P 1'
#
loop_
_entity.id
_entity.type
_entity.pdbx_description
1 polymer ?
#
loop_
_entity_poly.entity_id
_entity_poly.type
_entity_poly.pdbx_seq_one_letter_code
_entity_poly.pdbx_strand_id
1 'polypeptide(L)'
;MDKSLLQNIKEQENIEYMSKVLVNHLQVNKLNTAIYTVGVQNDSLSKSRYHFSKNLSNEEVTLNHGLAETLQVKVGEKIEIENKSYVVKEVLPDIEAGGSAPDILVLSEGAVKQHVYEKTGKYNEATYVLIKAKANADVLALSSQIHKIDKELRIDIAEEDEFLKSNLASLHIFIVVLSVLILIITSLLLMSNFEVFLYKYKSQFAIMRSMGATTKQMFKVIFIQCSVINLFGGIFGLLLAVISNRFLQSWLEHLFDFQINSMSFDFKIAIVTMICSIFFIELFMLYPSYRSSKILPVKLMRENEESDFSNKKTRSIMGEFLLISSIFLTVLGGFVANTGDMQAIVIVIGSIFLVLGVYVLFLIYLSSILELCLPMMKKIFGRNTFVAIKNVIPQVRKNTFVILMISTMMVIVVFGSTIFKTMQKNNERYLKREFPTHIVVENRLNNDLTITSPHIQNIFKEISSIKGASTISTNSLAELKQGKNYITFDYNLGDLKEMEKQGLLPEVPANLENSIIVTEELAGRYKLHVGDIVQLGLFSEQEQKVRATSKVEVGLIVNELPNSPSVLMDWSNVTYKQDYTVLERAFISSNNERETLEQLKKLKGQYPQLKISSYTQSLKQSNLMFQ
;
A
#
# COMPACT_ATOMS: atom_id res chain seq x y z
N MET A 1 2.09 35.30 -4.49
CA MET A 1 0.71 35.54 -5.00
C MET A 1 0.06 36.69 -4.25
N ASP A 2 -0.78 37.46 -4.94
CA ASP A 2 -1.51 38.61 -4.38
C ASP A 2 -2.91 38.22 -3.87
N LYS A 3 -3.47 39.00 -2.95
CA LYS A 3 -4.80 38.73 -2.34
C LYS A 3 -5.93 38.63 -3.37
N SER A 4 -5.90 39.45 -4.41
CA SER A 4 -6.95 39.49 -5.46
C SER A 4 -7.01 38.19 -6.26
N LEU A 5 -5.84 37.65 -6.64
CA LEU A 5 -5.74 36.39 -7.38
C LEU A 5 -6.29 35.21 -6.55
N LEU A 6 -5.95 35.17 -5.26
CA LEU A 6 -6.44 34.14 -4.33
C LEU A 6 -7.97 34.15 -4.18
N GLN A 7 -8.58 35.35 -4.17
CA GLN A 7 -10.02 35.49 -4.10
C GLN A 7 -10.72 35.00 -5.37
N ASN A 8 -10.19 35.35 -6.56
CA ASN A 8 -10.74 34.90 -7.84
C ASN A 8 -10.69 33.37 -8.00
N ILE A 9 -9.63 32.73 -7.51
CA ILE A 9 -9.53 31.26 -7.53
C ILE A 9 -10.57 30.67 -6.56
N LYS A 10 -10.77 31.26 -5.39
CA LYS A 10 -11.69 30.74 -4.37
C LYS A 10 -13.17 30.76 -4.81
N GLU A 11 -13.51 31.66 -5.72
CA GLU A 11 -14.87 31.81 -6.27
C GLU A 11 -15.23 30.75 -7.32
N GLN A 12 -14.31 29.85 -7.71
CA GLN A 12 -14.60 28.77 -8.66
C GLN A 12 -15.52 27.69 -8.04
N GLU A 13 -16.58 27.31 -8.77
CA GLU A 13 -17.65 26.43 -8.26
C GLU A 13 -17.16 25.02 -7.87
N ASN A 14 -16.08 24.53 -8.49
CA ASN A 14 -15.63 23.14 -8.33
C ASN A 14 -14.59 22.93 -7.21
N ILE A 15 -14.28 23.99 -6.45
CA ILE A 15 -13.37 23.92 -5.30
C ILE A 15 -14.15 23.59 -4.03
N GLU A 16 -13.74 22.56 -3.29
CA GLU A 16 -14.30 22.18 -1.99
C GLU A 16 -13.54 22.89 -0.85
N TYR A 17 -12.21 22.86 -0.89
CA TYR A 17 -11.33 23.51 0.09
C TYR A 17 -10.13 24.16 -0.59
N MET A 18 -9.65 25.24 0.00
CA MET A 18 -8.45 25.96 -0.42
C MET A 18 -7.63 26.31 0.82
N SER A 19 -6.32 26.04 0.77
CA SER A 19 -5.37 26.39 1.82
C SER A 19 -4.15 27.11 1.24
N LYS A 20 -3.73 28.19 1.89
CA LYS A 20 -2.56 28.98 1.47
C LYS A 20 -1.31 28.44 2.17
N VAL A 21 -0.24 28.30 1.40
CA VAL A 21 1.05 27.86 1.92
C VAL A 21 2.13 28.86 1.53
N LEU A 22 2.92 29.27 2.52
CA LEU A 22 4.16 30.00 2.33
C LEU A 22 5.34 29.05 2.50
N VAL A 23 6.24 29.03 1.54
CA VAL A 23 7.49 28.28 1.63
C VAL A 23 8.63 29.27 1.78
N ASN A 24 9.52 29.00 2.72
CA ASN A 24 10.74 29.74 2.91
C ASN A 24 11.84 28.80 3.45
N HIS A 25 13.09 29.25 3.41
CA HIS A 25 14.17 28.58 4.13
C HIS A 25 14.59 29.49 5.29
N LEU A 26 14.32 29.04 6.52
CA LEU A 26 14.65 29.81 7.72
C LEU A 26 15.88 29.21 8.41
N GLN A 27 16.79 30.07 8.83
CA GLN A 27 18.01 29.68 9.52
C GLN A 27 17.69 29.29 10.96
N VAL A 28 18.00 28.03 11.30
CA VAL A 28 17.91 27.56 12.68
C VAL A 28 19.23 27.87 13.37
N ASN A 29 19.19 28.77 14.34
CA ASN A 29 20.38 29.35 14.97
C ASN A 29 21.36 28.29 15.50
N LYS A 30 20.82 27.23 16.14
CA LYS A 30 21.62 26.15 16.74
C LYS A 30 22.39 25.32 15.70
N LEU A 31 21.88 25.20 14.48
CA LEU A 31 22.50 24.41 13.39
C LEU A 31 23.25 25.29 12.39
N ASN A 32 23.05 26.60 12.44
CA ASN A 32 23.55 27.56 11.45
C ASN A 32 23.22 27.17 10.00
N THR A 33 22.11 26.45 9.79
CA THR A 33 21.67 25.96 8.48
C THR A 33 20.24 26.39 8.22
N ALA A 34 19.92 26.64 6.94
CA ALA A 34 18.58 27.00 6.51
C ALA A 34 17.74 25.73 6.31
N ILE A 35 16.71 25.57 7.12
CA ILE A 35 15.79 24.43 7.06
C ILE A 35 14.58 24.81 6.21
N TYR A 36 14.04 23.81 5.49
CA TYR A 36 12.82 23.98 4.72
C TYR A 36 11.64 24.28 5.66
N THR A 37 11.06 25.46 5.52
CA THR A 37 10.02 25.96 6.42
C THR A 37 8.75 26.26 5.66
N VAL A 38 7.64 25.75 6.18
CA VAL A 38 6.30 25.98 5.62
C VAL A 38 5.43 26.74 6.62
N GLY A 39 4.82 27.81 6.13
CA GLY A 39 3.83 28.61 6.83
C GLY A 39 2.43 28.18 6.39
N VAL A 40 1.68 27.59 7.31
CA VAL A 40 0.41 26.93 7.01
C VAL A 40 -0.75 27.47 7.85
N GLN A 41 -1.96 27.25 7.36
CA GLN A 41 -3.19 27.50 8.12
C GLN A 41 -3.60 26.28 8.93
N ASN A 42 -4.38 26.48 10.00
CA ASN A 42 -4.89 25.39 10.84
C ASN A 42 -6.08 24.62 10.21
N ASP A 43 -6.19 24.61 8.89
CA ASP A 43 -7.26 23.93 8.16
C ASP A 43 -6.95 22.43 7.92
N SER A 44 -7.99 21.68 7.55
CA SER A 44 -7.90 20.23 7.33
C SER A 44 -6.94 19.85 6.21
N LEU A 45 -6.74 20.73 5.23
CA LEU A 45 -5.98 20.44 4.02
C LEU A 45 -4.48 20.63 4.24
N SER A 46 -4.11 21.70 4.95
CA SER A 46 -2.76 21.89 5.49
C SER A 46 -2.38 20.76 6.46
N LYS A 47 -3.28 20.40 7.39
CA LYS A 47 -3.05 19.26 8.31
C LYS A 47 -2.89 17.94 7.59
N SER A 48 -3.66 17.71 6.52
CA SER A 48 -3.53 16.50 5.70
C SER A 48 -2.23 16.44 4.91
N ARG A 49 -1.73 17.58 4.40
CA ARG A 49 -0.50 17.62 3.60
C ARG A 49 0.76 17.50 4.44
N TYR A 50 0.76 18.09 5.64
CA TYR A 50 1.94 18.18 6.51
C TYR A 50 1.82 17.36 7.79
N HIS A 51 0.75 16.57 7.93
CA HIS A 51 0.54 15.59 8.99
C HIS A 51 0.58 16.12 10.43
N PHE A 52 0.36 17.42 10.65
CA PHE A 52 0.28 17.98 12.00
C PHE A 52 -1.15 17.95 12.55
N SER A 53 -1.28 17.68 13.84
CA SER A 53 -2.58 17.45 14.50
C SER A 53 -3.04 18.69 15.26
N LYS A 54 -2.11 19.34 15.96
CA LYS A 54 -2.40 20.46 16.86
C LYS A 54 -2.45 21.78 16.10
N ASN A 55 -3.31 22.69 16.55
CA ASN A 55 -3.32 24.04 15.98
C ASN A 55 -2.03 24.78 16.38
N LEU A 56 -1.44 25.48 15.41
CA LEU A 56 -0.24 26.29 15.56
C LEU A 56 -0.59 27.77 15.74
N SER A 57 0.02 28.41 16.73
CA SER A 57 0.03 29.86 16.90
C SER A 57 1.27 30.52 16.25
N ASN A 58 1.40 31.84 16.36
CA ASN A 58 2.52 32.60 15.76
C ASN A 58 3.86 32.40 16.48
N GLU A 59 3.87 31.80 17.67
CA GLU A 59 5.06 31.55 18.49
C GLU A 59 5.32 30.05 18.68
N GLU A 60 4.59 29.20 17.96
CA GLU A 60 4.70 27.75 18.04
C GLU A 60 5.25 27.17 16.73
N VAL A 61 5.97 26.06 16.86
CA VAL A 61 6.57 25.34 15.74
C VAL A 61 6.35 23.85 15.89
N THR A 62 6.11 23.20 14.77
CA THR A 62 6.10 21.75 14.64
C THR A 62 7.24 21.34 13.75
N LEU A 63 7.90 20.24 14.07
CA LEU A 63 9.08 19.77 13.36
C LEU A 63 9.10 18.24 13.32
N ASN A 64 9.78 17.65 12.35
CA ASN A 64 9.87 16.19 12.23
C ASN A 64 10.84 15.57 13.25
N HIS A 65 10.67 14.28 13.51
CA HIS A 65 11.34 13.54 14.58
C HIS A 65 12.85 13.64 14.49
N GLY A 66 13.41 13.44 13.30
CA GLY A 66 14.86 13.53 13.15
C GLY A 66 15.40 14.93 13.39
N LEU A 67 14.71 15.99 12.94
CA LEU A 67 15.12 17.36 13.26
C LEU A 67 15.04 17.63 14.77
N ALA A 68 14.04 17.08 15.46
CA ALA A 68 13.91 17.18 16.92
C ALA A 68 15.11 16.57 17.63
N GLU A 69 15.50 15.38 17.18
CA GLU A 69 16.63 14.64 17.73
C GLU A 69 17.96 15.34 17.42
N THR A 70 18.12 15.87 16.21
CA THR A 70 19.29 16.63 15.79
C THR A 70 19.45 17.91 16.62
N LEU A 71 18.34 18.61 16.89
CA LEU A 71 18.32 19.78 17.76
C LEU A 71 18.37 19.43 19.25
N GLN A 72 18.21 18.15 19.62
CA GLN A 72 18.06 17.66 20.99
C GLN A 72 16.93 18.37 21.75
N VAL A 73 15.78 18.56 21.11
CA VAL A 73 14.63 19.26 21.69
C VAL A 73 13.41 18.38 21.82
N LYS A 74 12.60 18.65 22.85
CA LYS A 74 11.34 17.95 23.12
C LYS A 74 10.14 18.89 23.01
N VAL A 75 8.95 18.29 22.94
CA VAL A 75 7.68 19.03 22.97
C VAL A 75 7.62 19.90 24.24
N GLY A 76 7.36 21.19 24.06
CA GLY A 76 7.31 22.21 25.11
C GLY A 76 8.59 23.04 25.27
N GLU A 77 9.71 22.62 24.67
CA GLU A 77 10.96 23.38 24.70
C GLU A 77 10.99 24.47 23.62
N LYS A 78 11.95 25.40 23.76
CA LYS A 78 12.10 26.55 22.85
C LYS A 78 13.23 26.33 21.85
N ILE A 79 13.00 26.70 20.60
CA ILE A 79 14.02 26.78 19.56
C ILE A 79 14.13 28.21 19.01
N GLU A 80 15.32 28.58 18.58
CA GLU A 80 15.56 29.87 17.92
C GLU A 80 15.65 29.69 16.41
N ILE A 81 14.77 30.39 15.71
CA ILE A 81 14.69 30.45 14.25
C ILE A 81 14.79 31.92 13.88
N GLU A 82 15.79 32.30 13.07
CA GLU A 82 16.03 33.69 12.66
C GLU A 82 16.09 34.68 13.85
N ASN A 83 16.74 34.27 14.94
CA ASN A 83 16.82 35.03 16.20
C ASN A 83 15.47 35.27 16.92
N LYS A 84 14.41 34.53 16.58
CA LYS A 84 13.13 34.53 17.31
C LYS A 84 12.88 33.18 17.97
N SER A 85 12.30 33.22 19.17
CA SER A 85 12.04 32.04 19.97
C SER A 85 10.66 31.44 19.66
N TYR A 86 10.63 30.13 19.39
CA TYR A 86 9.44 29.34 19.09
C TYR A 86 9.31 28.16 20.04
N VAL A 87 8.10 27.83 20.50
CA VAL A 87 7.84 26.67 21.35
C VAL A 87 7.47 25.45 20.50
N VAL A 88 8.15 24.32 20.72
CA VAL A 88 7.88 23.06 20.00
C VAL A 88 6.54 22.49 20.45
N LYS A 89 5.54 22.48 19.56
CA LYS A 89 4.16 22.07 19.88
C LYS A 89 3.90 20.58 19.68
N GLU A 90 4.49 20.04 18.63
CA GLU A 90 4.32 18.68 18.14
C GLU A 90 5.59 18.26 17.41
N VAL A 91 5.95 16.98 17.53
CA VAL A 91 7.03 16.37 16.76
C VAL A 91 6.38 15.37 15.82
N LEU A 92 6.54 15.60 14.51
CA LEU A 92 5.96 14.77 13.45
C LEU A 92 6.82 13.52 13.25
N PRO A 93 6.23 12.37 12.87
CA PRO A 93 7.04 11.25 12.39
C PRO A 93 7.80 11.67 11.13
N ASP A 94 8.97 11.07 10.91
CA ASP A 94 9.69 11.25 9.65
C ASP A 94 8.90 10.57 8.52
N ILE A 95 8.75 11.25 7.39
CA ILE A 95 8.08 10.67 6.22
C ILE A 95 9.08 9.71 5.55
N GLU A 96 8.89 8.41 5.73
CA GLU A 96 9.76 7.35 5.17
C GLU A 96 9.39 6.95 3.72
N ALA A 97 8.73 7.83 2.98
CA ALA A 97 8.26 7.51 1.63
C ALA A 97 9.41 7.57 0.61
N GLY A 98 10.06 6.42 0.37
CA GLY A 98 10.85 6.12 -0.82
C GLY A 98 12.04 7.04 -1.13
N GLY A 99 12.51 7.83 -0.15
CA GLY A 99 13.62 8.76 -0.28
C GLY A 99 13.80 9.62 0.97
N SER A 100 14.91 10.37 1.01
CA SER A 100 15.26 11.29 2.10
C SER A 100 14.28 12.47 2.14
N ALA A 101 13.17 12.35 2.88
CA ALA A 101 12.30 13.50 3.13
C ALA A 101 13.10 14.59 3.89
N PRO A 102 13.15 15.83 3.39
CA PRO A 102 13.94 16.87 4.02
C PRO A 102 13.38 17.21 5.40
N ASP A 103 14.26 17.55 6.33
CA ASP A 103 13.85 18.09 7.62
C ASP A 103 12.98 19.34 7.40
N ILE A 104 11.85 19.40 8.10
CA ILE A 104 10.78 20.37 7.88
C ILE A 104 10.42 21.10 9.16
N LEU A 105 10.26 22.42 9.03
CA LEU A 105 9.64 23.27 10.06
C LEU A 105 8.25 23.68 9.59
N VAL A 106 7.24 23.37 10.39
CA VAL A 106 5.85 23.80 10.17
C VAL A 106 5.53 24.90 11.17
N LEU A 107 5.34 26.11 10.65
CA LEU A 107 4.97 27.30 11.38
C LEU A 107 3.57 27.76 10.94
N SER A 108 2.94 28.64 11.72
CA SER A 108 1.73 29.31 11.25
C SER A 108 2.04 30.26 10.09
N GLU A 109 1.06 30.42 9.18
CA GLU A 109 1.14 31.35 8.04
C GLU A 109 1.59 32.75 8.48
N GLY A 110 1.05 33.25 9.60
CA GLY A 110 1.37 34.57 10.15
C GLY A 110 2.85 34.72 10.54
N ALA A 111 3.42 33.69 11.18
CA ALA A 111 4.82 33.68 11.58
C ALA A 111 5.78 33.74 10.38
N VAL A 112 5.53 32.92 9.35
CA VAL A 112 6.38 32.90 8.15
C VAL A 112 6.21 34.18 7.33
N LYS A 113 4.98 34.70 7.22
CA LYS A 113 4.71 35.96 6.53
C LYS A 113 5.48 37.13 7.14
N GLN A 114 5.61 37.17 8.46
CA GLN A 114 6.42 38.17 9.15
C GLN A 114 7.91 38.05 8.80
N HIS A 115 8.46 36.83 8.78
CA HIS A 115 9.87 36.60 8.40
C HIS A 115 10.15 36.97 6.94
N VAL A 116 9.24 36.63 6.03
CA VAL A 116 9.35 37.02 4.61
C VAL A 116 9.34 38.54 4.47
N TYR A 117 8.47 39.24 5.20
CA TYR A 117 8.41 40.70 5.19
C TYR A 117 9.70 41.33 5.73
N GLU A 118 10.24 40.80 6.83
CA GLU A 118 11.49 41.29 7.43
C GLU A 118 12.69 41.14 6.48
N LYS A 119 12.74 40.07 5.67
CA LYS A 119 13.83 39.84 4.70
C LYS A 119 13.66 40.61 3.38
N THR A 120 12.43 40.73 2.88
CA THR A 120 12.17 41.20 1.51
C THR A 120 11.51 42.58 1.43
N GLY A 121 10.99 43.10 2.54
CA GLY A 121 10.17 44.32 2.58
C GLY A 121 8.79 44.18 1.90
N LYS A 122 8.41 42.96 1.46
CA LYS A 122 7.17 42.69 0.73
C LYS A 122 6.32 41.67 1.47
N TYR A 123 5.01 41.89 1.47
CA TYR A 123 4.05 40.89 1.95
C TYR A 123 3.72 39.92 0.81
N ASN A 124 4.22 38.69 0.92
CA ASN A 124 3.73 37.58 0.10
C ASN A 124 2.58 36.89 0.83
N GLU A 125 1.44 36.70 0.16
CA GLU A 125 0.29 35.99 0.76
C GLU A 125 0.42 34.46 0.69
N ALA A 126 1.04 33.95 -0.38
CA ALA A 126 1.28 32.54 -0.58
C ALA A 126 2.41 32.32 -1.60
N THR A 127 3.18 31.26 -1.39
CA THR A 127 4.11 30.70 -2.40
C THR A 127 3.34 29.77 -3.32
N TYR A 128 2.46 28.93 -2.76
CA TYR A 128 1.51 28.13 -3.53
C TYR A 128 0.19 27.95 -2.76
N VAL A 129 -0.82 27.44 -3.46
CA VAL A 129 -2.15 27.21 -2.92
C VAL A 129 -2.50 25.74 -3.11
N LEU A 130 -2.90 25.10 -2.02
CA LEU A 130 -3.44 23.75 -2.09
C LEU A 130 -4.95 23.83 -2.33
N ILE A 131 -5.43 23.09 -3.33
CA ILE A 131 -6.83 23.10 -3.75
C ILE A 131 -7.35 21.67 -3.73
N LYS A 132 -8.43 21.43 -2.98
CA LYS A 132 -9.19 20.17 -3.07
C LYS A 132 -10.40 20.40 -3.95
N ALA A 133 -10.45 19.68 -5.07
CA ALA A 133 -11.60 19.63 -5.94
C ALA A 133 -12.74 18.82 -5.30
N LYS A 134 -13.99 19.11 -5.67
CA LYS A 134 -15.14 18.29 -5.27
C LYS A 134 -15.01 16.87 -5.85
N ALA A 135 -15.57 15.86 -5.17
CA ALA A 135 -15.41 14.44 -5.50
C ALA A 135 -15.76 14.04 -6.97
N ASN A 136 -16.64 14.78 -7.65
CA ASN A 136 -17.04 14.53 -9.05
C ASN A 136 -16.56 15.61 -10.03
N ALA A 137 -15.66 16.51 -9.62
CA ALA A 137 -15.16 17.56 -10.49
C ALA A 137 -14.07 17.02 -11.42
N ASP A 138 -14.12 17.42 -12.69
CA ASP A 138 -13.02 17.20 -13.62
C ASP A 138 -11.85 18.13 -13.25
N VAL A 139 -10.79 17.54 -12.69
CA VAL A 139 -9.60 18.25 -12.21
C VAL A 139 -8.83 18.91 -13.36
N LEU A 140 -8.85 18.32 -14.56
CA LEU A 140 -8.21 18.90 -15.76
C LEU A 140 -8.99 20.12 -16.25
N ALA A 141 -10.32 20.05 -16.24
CA ALA A 141 -11.17 21.18 -16.56
C ALA A 141 -11.00 22.31 -15.53
N LEU A 142 -10.96 21.99 -14.24
CA LEU A 142 -10.71 22.95 -13.16
C LEU A 142 -9.31 23.59 -13.28
N SER A 143 -8.27 22.78 -13.53
CA SER A 143 -6.92 23.28 -13.79
C SER A 143 -6.89 24.25 -14.97
N SER A 144 -7.54 23.88 -16.08
CA SER A 144 -7.65 24.74 -17.26
C SER A 144 -8.40 26.05 -16.97
N GLN A 145 -9.42 26.02 -16.11
CA GLN A 145 -10.14 27.22 -15.68
C GLN A 145 -9.25 28.13 -14.83
N ILE A 146 -8.49 27.56 -13.89
CA ILE A 146 -7.57 28.33 -13.04
C ILE A 146 -6.41 28.91 -13.87
N HIS A 147 -5.88 28.17 -14.84
CA HIS A 147 -4.82 28.65 -15.73
C HIS A 147 -5.29 29.78 -16.67
N LYS A 148 -6.60 29.88 -16.94
CA LYS A 148 -7.18 31.02 -17.66
C LYS A 148 -7.22 32.30 -16.82
N ILE A 149 -7.28 32.18 -15.49
CA ILE A 149 -7.25 33.34 -14.57
C ILE A 149 -5.88 34.00 -14.64
N ASP A 150 -4.82 33.20 -14.61
CA ASP A 150 -3.45 33.67 -14.74
C ASP A 150 -2.58 32.60 -15.41
N LYS A 151 -1.96 32.98 -16.54
CA LYS A 151 -1.14 32.10 -17.38
C LYS A 151 0.25 31.84 -16.80
N GLU A 152 0.70 32.64 -15.84
CA GLU A 152 1.99 32.45 -15.17
C GLU A 152 1.91 31.40 -14.05
N LEU A 153 0.70 30.97 -13.68
CA LEU A 153 0.51 29.92 -12.68
C LEU A 153 0.93 28.56 -13.24
N ARG A 154 1.93 27.96 -12.57
CA ARG A 154 2.20 26.52 -12.67
C ARG A 154 1.17 25.78 -11.82
N ILE A 155 0.35 24.97 -12.48
CA ILE A 155 -0.66 24.14 -11.80
C ILE A 155 -0.15 22.71 -11.81
N ASP A 156 0.36 22.30 -10.67
CA ASP A 156 0.74 20.91 -10.44
C ASP A 156 -0.50 20.19 -9.93
N ILE A 157 -1.05 19.31 -10.76
CA ILE A 157 -2.04 18.34 -10.29
C ILE A 157 -1.25 17.35 -9.45
N ALA A 158 -1.61 17.20 -8.17
CA ALA A 158 -1.07 16.12 -7.35
C ALA A 158 -1.54 14.80 -7.96
N GLU A 159 -0.75 14.28 -8.91
CA GLU A 159 -0.87 12.92 -9.37
C GLU A 159 -0.52 12.05 -8.17
N GLU A 160 -1.54 11.43 -7.58
CA GLU A 160 -1.32 10.26 -6.74
C GLU A 160 -0.42 9.33 -7.55
N ASP A 161 0.76 9.00 -7.01
CA ASP A 161 1.72 8.09 -7.63
C ASP A 161 0.95 6.97 -8.32
N GLU A 162 1.06 6.90 -9.65
CA GLU A 162 0.24 6.00 -10.47
C GLU A 162 0.45 4.54 -10.00
N PHE A 163 1.63 4.24 -9.44
CA PHE A 163 1.93 2.98 -8.77
C PHE A 163 1.14 2.83 -7.45
N LEU A 164 1.11 3.82 -6.56
CA LEU A 164 0.31 3.76 -5.33
C LEU A 164 -1.20 3.72 -5.62
N LYS A 165 -1.69 4.52 -6.56
CA LYS A 165 -3.11 4.55 -6.95
C LYS A 165 -3.53 3.22 -7.57
N SER A 166 -2.73 2.66 -8.49
CA SER A 166 -3.01 1.35 -9.09
C SER A 166 -2.93 0.22 -8.05
N ASN A 167 -1.99 0.29 -7.11
CA ASN A 167 -1.89 -0.68 -6.02
C ASN A 167 -3.08 -0.58 -5.04
N LEU A 168 -3.48 0.63 -4.63
CA LEU A 168 -4.65 0.85 -3.78
C LEU A 168 -5.95 0.46 -4.48
N ALA A 169 -6.08 0.77 -5.77
CA ALA A 169 -7.22 0.32 -6.58
C ALA A 169 -7.25 -1.21 -6.69
N SER A 170 -6.10 -1.85 -6.91
CA SER A 170 -5.99 -3.31 -6.96
C SER A 170 -6.34 -3.95 -5.61
N LEU A 171 -5.87 -3.36 -4.50
CA LEU A 171 -6.19 -3.78 -3.14
C LEU A 171 -7.68 -3.60 -2.84
N HIS A 172 -8.27 -2.47 -3.24
CA HIS A 172 -9.69 -2.19 -3.11
C HIS A 172 -10.53 -3.21 -3.88
N ILE A 173 -10.23 -3.44 -5.17
CA ILE A 173 -10.88 -4.47 -5.99
C ILE A 173 -10.76 -5.84 -5.33
N PHE A 174 -9.55 -6.17 -4.84
CA PHE A 174 -9.31 -7.42 -4.14
C PHE A 174 -10.19 -7.58 -2.89
N ILE A 175 -10.30 -6.55 -2.04
CA ILE A 175 -11.16 -6.55 -0.85
C ILE A 175 -12.64 -6.69 -1.26
N VAL A 176 -13.08 -6.02 -2.32
CA VAL A 176 -14.45 -6.14 -2.82
C VAL A 176 -14.74 -7.56 -3.29
N VAL A 177 -13.84 -8.17 -4.10
CA VAL A 177 -13.95 -9.57 -4.53
C VAL A 177 -14.03 -10.50 -3.33
N LEU A 178 -13.10 -10.36 -2.39
CA LEU A 178 -13.05 -11.18 -1.19
C LEU A 178 -14.33 -11.05 -0.36
N SER A 179 -14.85 -9.82 -0.21
CA SER A 179 -16.08 -9.55 0.52
C SER A 179 -17.29 -10.24 -0.12
N VAL A 180 -17.41 -10.18 -1.45
CA VAL A 180 -18.49 -10.87 -2.18
C VAL A 180 -18.36 -12.39 -2.04
N LEU A 181 -17.14 -12.93 -2.13
CA LEU A 181 -16.89 -14.36 -1.92
C LEU A 181 -17.27 -14.80 -0.50
N ILE A 182 -16.88 -14.03 0.52
CA ILE A 182 -17.25 -14.30 1.92
C ILE A 182 -18.77 -14.28 2.09
N LEU A 183 -19.46 -13.33 1.48
CA LEU A 183 -20.91 -13.20 1.54
C LEU A 183 -21.63 -14.39 0.86
N ILE A 184 -21.13 -14.87 -0.29
CA ILE A 184 -21.64 -16.08 -0.96
C ILE A 184 -21.41 -17.30 -0.09
N ILE A 185 -20.17 -17.51 0.37
CA ILE A 185 -19.80 -18.66 1.20
C ILE A 185 -20.67 -18.67 2.47
N THR A 186 -20.78 -17.54 3.16
CA THR A 186 -21.59 -17.41 4.38
C THR A 186 -23.07 -17.68 4.12
N SER A 187 -23.61 -17.25 2.97
CA SER A 187 -24.99 -17.55 2.58
C SER A 187 -25.20 -19.05 2.37
N LEU A 188 -24.23 -19.74 1.76
CA LEU A 188 -24.25 -21.20 1.62
C LEU A 188 -24.12 -21.91 2.98
N LEU A 189 -23.29 -21.37 3.90
CA LEU A 189 -23.18 -21.87 5.27
C LEU A 189 -24.51 -21.77 6.01
N LEU A 190 -25.19 -20.61 5.91
CA LEU A 190 -26.50 -20.40 6.51
C LEU A 190 -27.51 -21.38 5.92
N MET A 191 -27.59 -21.49 4.59
CA MET A 191 -28.48 -22.43 3.91
C MET A 191 -28.33 -23.86 4.45
N SER A 192 -27.09 -24.35 4.59
CA SER A 192 -26.79 -25.67 5.16
C SER A 192 -27.32 -25.82 6.59
N ASN A 193 -26.99 -24.85 7.45
CA ASN A 193 -27.38 -24.90 8.86
C ASN A 193 -28.90 -24.86 9.02
N PHE A 194 -29.57 -24.05 8.21
CA PHE A 194 -31.03 -23.97 8.22
C PHE A 194 -31.68 -25.24 7.69
N GLU A 195 -31.11 -25.92 6.69
CA GLU A 195 -31.63 -27.22 6.24
C GLU A 195 -31.56 -28.27 7.38
N VAL A 196 -30.47 -28.29 8.14
CA VAL A 196 -30.33 -29.14 9.33
C VAL A 196 -31.30 -28.72 10.45
N PHE A 197 -31.45 -27.41 10.68
CA PHE A 197 -32.40 -26.88 11.67
C PHE A 197 -33.83 -27.30 11.33
N LEU A 198 -34.27 -27.06 10.10
CA LEU A 198 -35.62 -27.43 9.63
C LEU A 198 -35.83 -28.94 9.64
N TYR A 199 -34.79 -29.74 9.41
CA TYR A 199 -34.85 -31.19 9.53
C TYR A 199 -35.20 -31.64 10.96
N LYS A 200 -34.63 -31.01 11.99
CA LYS A 200 -34.94 -31.33 13.41
C LYS A 200 -36.39 -31.03 13.77
N TYR A 201 -36.98 -29.98 13.19
CA TYR A 201 -38.38 -29.58 13.44
C TYR A 201 -39.38 -30.17 12.45
N LYS A 202 -38.94 -31.03 11.53
CA LYS A 202 -39.76 -31.62 10.47
C LYS A 202 -41.01 -32.34 10.99
N SER A 203 -40.91 -33.01 12.14
CA SER A 203 -42.06 -33.68 12.79
C SER A 203 -43.14 -32.67 13.22
N GLN A 204 -42.75 -31.52 13.77
CA GLN A 204 -43.68 -30.46 14.18
C GLN A 204 -44.38 -29.84 12.96
N PHE A 205 -43.64 -29.61 11.87
CA PHE A 205 -44.22 -29.15 10.61
C PHE A 205 -45.21 -30.16 10.01
N ALA A 206 -44.93 -31.46 10.14
CA ALA A 206 -45.84 -32.50 9.69
C ALA A 206 -47.14 -32.54 10.51
N ILE A 207 -47.08 -32.40 11.84
CA ILE A 207 -48.27 -32.30 12.70
C ILE A 207 -49.13 -31.11 12.28
N MET A 208 -48.52 -29.93 12.11
CA MET A 208 -49.25 -28.73 11.66
C MET A 208 -49.90 -28.93 10.28
N ARG A 209 -49.23 -29.61 9.34
CA ARG A 209 -49.83 -29.96 8.04
C ARG A 209 -50.96 -30.97 8.13
N SER A 210 -50.88 -31.93 9.07
CA SER A 210 -51.97 -32.87 9.35
C SER A 210 -53.20 -32.19 9.94
N MET A 211 -53.02 -31.07 10.65
CA MET A 211 -54.10 -30.21 11.16
C MET A 211 -54.69 -29.26 10.10
N GLY A 212 -54.25 -29.35 8.83
CA GLY A 212 -54.79 -28.54 7.72
C GLY A 212 -53.99 -27.29 7.35
N ALA A 213 -52.79 -27.08 7.91
CA ALA A 213 -51.95 -25.94 7.52
C ALA A 213 -51.54 -26.01 6.02
N THR A 214 -51.71 -24.89 5.31
CA THR A 214 -51.33 -24.78 3.91
C THR A 214 -49.81 -24.66 3.74
N THR A 215 -49.29 -25.03 2.56
CA THR A 215 -47.86 -24.87 2.21
C THR A 215 -47.41 -23.41 2.26
N LYS A 216 -48.29 -22.46 1.91
CA LYS A 216 -48.03 -21.02 2.00
C LYS A 216 -47.90 -20.55 3.45
N GLN A 217 -48.76 -21.02 4.34
CA GLN A 217 -48.67 -20.71 5.78
C GLN A 217 -47.38 -21.28 6.36
N MET A 218 -47.02 -22.52 6.01
CA MET A 218 -45.77 -23.13 6.47
C MET A 218 -44.54 -22.37 5.97
N PHE A 219 -44.52 -22.02 4.68
CA PHE A 219 -43.44 -21.20 4.10
C PHE A 219 -43.32 -19.86 4.82
N LYS A 220 -44.44 -19.17 5.08
CA LYS A 220 -44.44 -17.87 5.76
C LYS A 220 -43.88 -17.96 7.18
N VAL A 221 -44.22 -19.00 7.93
CA VAL A 221 -43.70 -19.22 9.29
C VAL A 221 -42.18 -19.44 9.26
N ILE A 222 -41.71 -20.33 8.38
CA ILE A 222 -40.28 -20.61 8.23
C ILE A 222 -39.52 -19.35 7.79
N PHE A 223 -40.04 -18.65 6.78
CA PHE A 223 -39.43 -17.43 6.24
C PHE A 223 -39.30 -16.35 7.32
N ILE A 224 -40.38 -16.05 8.06
CA ILE A 224 -40.35 -15.04 9.14
C ILE A 224 -39.31 -15.40 10.21
N GLN A 225 -39.20 -16.67 10.62
CA GLN A 225 -38.19 -17.09 11.59
C GLN A 225 -36.77 -16.84 11.07
N CYS A 226 -36.52 -17.18 9.80
CA CYS A 226 -35.24 -16.93 9.15
C CYS A 226 -34.95 -15.42 9.03
N SER A 227 -35.92 -14.61 8.60
CA SER A 227 -35.74 -13.16 8.46
C SER A 227 -35.44 -12.50 9.80
N VAL A 228 -36.09 -12.94 10.90
CA VAL A 228 -35.82 -12.41 12.24
C VAL A 228 -34.38 -12.71 12.67
N ILE A 229 -33.91 -13.95 12.48
CA ILE A 229 -32.52 -14.33 12.78
C ILE A 229 -31.53 -13.52 11.93
N ASN A 230 -31.81 -13.37 10.63
CA ASN A 230 -30.99 -12.61 9.69
C ASN A 230 -30.90 -11.12 10.09
N LEU A 231 -32.03 -10.51 10.48
CA LEU A 231 -32.10 -9.11 10.93
C LEU A 231 -31.26 -8.88 12.20
N PHE A 232 -31.43 -9.71 13.23
CA PHE A 232 -30.61 -9.61 14.43
C PHE A 232 -29.13 -9.85 14.13
N GLY A 233 -28.82 -10.82 13.28
CA GLY A 233 -27.45 -11.07 12.82
C GLY A 233 -26.82 -9.85 12.13
N GLY A 234 -27.57 -9.16 11.26
CA GLY A 234 -27.11 -7.94 10.59
C GLY A 234 -26.84 -6.79 11.56
N ILE A 235 -27.73 -6.58 12.55
CA ILE A 235 -27.56 -5.55 13.59
C ILE A 235 -26.31 -5.85 14.44
N PHE A 236 -26.15 -7.09 14.90
CA PHE A 236 -24.96 -7.51 15.64
C PHE A 236 -23.70 -7.37 14.79
N GLY A 237 -23.75 -7.74 13.51
CA GLY A 237 -22.64 -7.60 12.57
C GLY A 237 -22.21 -6.14 12.38
N LEU A 238 -23.17 -5.21 12.25
CA LEU A 238 -22.88 -3.78 12.16
C LEU A 238 -22.22 -3.25 13.45
N LEU A 239 -22.74 -3.66 14.61
CA LEU A 239 -22.17 -3.29 15.90
C LEU A 239 -20.73 -3.82 16.06
N LEU A 240 -20.48 -5.07 15.68
CA LEU A 240 -19.15 -5.65 15.61
C LEU A 240 -18.24 -4.89 14.64
N ALA A 241 -18.73 -4.51 13.45
CA ALA A 241 -17.94 -3.75 12.48
C ALA A 241 -17.50 -2.38 13.02
N VAL A 242 -18.38 -1.66 13.72
CA VAL A 242 -18.04 -0.37 14.36
C VAL A 242 -16.98 -0.55 15.45
N ILE A 243 -17.11 -1.58 16.28
CA ILE A 243 -16.14 -1.89 17.34
C ILE A 243 -14.79 -2.30 16.73
N SER A 244 -14.81 -3.18 15.74
CA SER A 244 -13.63 -3.65 15.02
C SER A 244 -12.93 -2.50 14.30
N ASN A 245 -13.64 -1.51 13.74
CA ASN A 245 -13.02 -0.35 13.12
C ASN A 245 -12.16 0.45 14.12
N ARG A 246 -12.67 0.70 15.33
CA ARG A 246 -11.91 1.41 16.37
C ARG A 246 -10.71 0.60 16.85
N PHE A 247 -10.91 -0.70 17.02
CA PHE A 247 -9.83 -1.60 17.42
C PHE A 247 -8.74 -1.69 16.35
N LEU A 248 -9.13 -1.86 15.08
CA LEU A 248 -8.22 -1.86 13.94
C LEU A 248 -7.49 -0.54 13.80
N GLN A 249 -8.17 0.60 13.96
CA GLN A 249 -7.52 1.90 13.92
C GLN A 249 -6.44 2.00 15.00
N SER A 250 -6.77 1.69 16.26
CA SER A 250 -5.79 1.73 17.35
C SER A 250 -4.66 0.73 17.15
N TRP A 251 -4.95 -0.44 16.60
CA TRP A 251 -3.96 -1.47 16.31
C TRP A 251 -3.02 -1.05 15.17
N LEU A 252 -3.56 -0.47 14.10
CA LEU A 252 -2.79 0.07 12.97
C LEU A 252 -1.93 1.28 13.38
N GLU A 253 -2.49 2.21 14.16
CA GLU A 253 -1.73 3.34 14.73
C GLU A 253 -0.53 2.85 15.54
N HIS A 254 -0.71 1.78 16.33
CA HIS A 254 0.39 1.20 17.10
C HIS A 254 1.40 0.45 16.22
N LEU A 255 0.94 -0.23 15.17
CA LEU A 255 1.82 -0.99 14.27
C LEU A 255 2.69 -0.11 13.40
N PHE A 256 2.16 0.99 12.89
CA PHE A 256 2.84 1.81 11.90
C PHE A 256 3.40 3.13 12.44
N ASP A 257 3.22 3.41 13.73
CA ASP A 257 3.72 4.63 14.40
C ASP A 257 3.34 5.94 13.70
N PHE A 258 2.22 5.94 12.95
CA PHE A 258 1.61 7.13 12.36
C PHE A 258 0.19 7.32 12.88
N GLN A 259 -0.17 8.58 13.14
CA GLN A 259 -1.51 8.94 13.63
C GLN A 259 -2.52 8.95 12.47
N ILE A 260 -3.47 8.01 12.47
CA ILE A 260 -4.57 7.95 11.52
C ILE A 260 -5.66 8.94 11.97
N ASN A 261 -5.43 10.23 11.74
CA ASN A 261 -6.34 11.27 12.24
C ASN A 261 -7.71 11.32 11.54
N SER A 262 -7.97 10.51 10.50
CA SER A 262 -9.26 10.57 9.79
C SER A 262 -9.71 9.27 9.11
N MET A 263 -9.73 8.15 9.82
CA MET A 263 -10.56 7.02 9.36
C MET A 263 -12.03 7.31 9.67
N SER A 264 -12.70 8.04 8.78
CA SER A 264 -14.12 8.33 8.92
C SER A 264 -14.95 7.08 8.64
N PHE A 265 -15.57 6.52 9.68
CA PHE A 265 -16.54 5.45 9.51
C PHE A 265 -17.83 6.04 8.91
N ASP A 266 -18.05 5.80 7.62
CA ASP A 266 -19.28 6.24 6.96
C ASP A 266 -20.45 5.32 7.33
N PHE A 267 -21.25 5.77 8.30
CA PHE A 267 -22.46 5.06 8.73
C PHE A 267 -23.47 4.85 7.61
N LYS A 268 -23.53 5.73 6.59
CA LYS A 268 -24.47 5.56 5.47
C LYS A 268 -24.08 4.34 4.64
N ILE A 269 -22.79 4.22 4.29
CA ILE A 269 -22.28 3.08 3.53
C ILE A 269 -22.46 1.79 4.33
N ALA A 270 -22.19 1.81 5.64
CA ALA A 270 -22.35 0.65 6.50
C ALA A 270 -23.81 0.15 6.58
N ILE A 271 -24.79 1.07 6.71
CA ILE A 271 -26.23 0.73 6.72
C ILE A 271 -26.66 0.17 5.36
N VAL A 272 -26.27 0.80 4.26
CA VAL A 272 -26.59 0.31 2.90
C VAL A 272 -26.02 -1.09 2.69
N THR A 273 -24.79 -1.34 3.12
CA THR A 273 -24.12 -2.65 3.01
C THR A 273 -24.82 -3.70 3.87
N MET A 274 -25.24 -3.35 5.09
CA MET A 274 -26.03 -4.23 5.96
C MET A 274 -27.35 -4.64 5.29
N ILE A 275 -28.10 -3.68 4.73
CA ILE A 275 -29.37 -3.95 4.04
C ILE A 275 -29.15 -4.86 2.83
N CYS A 276 -28.14 -4.55 2.01
CA CYS A 276 -27.80 -5.37 0.84
C CYS A 276 -27.42 -6.81 1.25
N SER A 277 -26.67 -6.97 2.34
CA SER A 277 -26.26 -8.28 2.86
C SER A 277 -27.44 -9.09 3.38
N ILE A 278 -28.33 -8.46 4.17
CA ILE A 278 -29.56 -9.09 4.66
C ILE A 278 -30.41 -9.55 3.47
N PHE A 279 -30.63 -8.68 2.48
CA PHE A 279 -31.40 -9.00 1.28
C PHE A 279 -30.80 -10.17 0.50
N PHE A 280 -29.48 -10.19 0.34
CA PHE A 280 -28.78 -11.28 -0.34
C PHE A 280 -28.92 -12.62 0.39
N ILE A 281 -28.73 -12.64 1.71
CA ILE A 281 -28.91 -13.84 2.53
C ILE A 281 -30.36 -14.34 2.44
N GLU A 282 -31.33 -13.41 2.48
CA GLU A 282 -32.75 -13.74 2.37
C GLU A 282 -33.08 -14.42 1.04
N LEU A 283 -32.48 -13.95 -0.06
CA LEU A 283 -32.61 -14.54 -1.39
C LEU A 283 -32.14 -16.00 -1.42
N PHE A 284 -31.02 -16.30 -0.78
CA PHE A 284 -30.51 -17.67 -0.65
C PHE A 284 -31.44 -18.54 0.21
N MET A 285 -32.01 -17.97 1.26
CA MET A 285 -32.90 -18.64 2.21
C MET A 285 -34.28 -19.00 1.65
N LEU A 286 -34.69 -18.38 0.55
CA LEU A 286 -35.93 -18.75 -0.16
C LEU A 286 -35.92 -20.22 -0.61
N TYR A 287 -34.78 -20.71 -1.09
CA TYR A 287 -34.65 -22.08 -1.60
C TYR A 287 -34.92 -23.16 -0.53
N PRO A 288 -34.19 -23.22 0.60
CA PRO A 288 -34.44 -24.22 1.64
C PRO A 288 -35.81 -24.04 2.31
N SER A 289 -36.29 -22.79 2.47
CA SER A 289 -37.61 -22.49 3.04
C SER A 289 -38.74 -23.05 2.18
N TYR A 290 -38.67 -22.83 0.86
CA TYR A 290 -39.65 -23.34 -0.08
C TYR A 290 -39.64 -24.88 -0.13
N ARG A 291 -38.45 -25.47 -0.21
CA ARG A 291 -38.30 -26.94 -0.26
C ARG A 291 -38.86 -27.60 1.00
N SER A 292 -38.58 -27.05 2.17
CA SER A 292 -39.03 -27.59 3.46
C SER A 292 -40.53 -27.44 3.67
N SER A 293 -41.13 -26.36 3.17
CA SER A 293 -42.60 -26.14 3.24
C SER A 293 -43.43 -27.22 2.53
N LYS A 294 -42.83 -27.95 1.59
CA LYS A 294 -43.51 -29.00 0.80
C LYS A 294 -43.49 -30.40 1.43
N ILE A 295 -42.82 -30.60 2.55
CA ILE A 295 -42.72 -31.92 3.19
C ILE A 295 -44.10 -32.41 3.64
N LEU A 296 -44.52 -33.58 3.16
CA LEU A 296 -45.82 -34.21 3.47
C LEU A 296 -45.71 -35.19 4.65
N PRO A 297 -46.73 -35.31 5.52
CA PRO A 297 -46.72 -36.21 6.68
C PRO A 297 -46.46 -37.68 6.32
N VAL A 298 -47.06 -38.17 5.22
CA VAL A 298 -46.89 -39.56 4.74
C VAL A 298 -45.44 -39.88 4.35
N LYS A 299 -44.66 -38.86 3.97
CA LYS A 299 -43.26 -39.04 3.53
C LYS A 299 -42.32 -39.34 4.69
N LEU A 300 -42.68 -38.94 5.92
CA LEU A 300 -41.95 -39.27 7.15
C LEU A 300 -42.16 -40.73 7.58
N MET A 301 -43.32 -41.31 7.27
CA MET A 301 -43.65 -42.70 7.62
C MET A 301 -43.01 -43.73 6.69
N ARG A 302 -42.57 -43.30 5.49
CA ARG A 302 -41.87 -44.14 4.49
C ARG A 302 -40.33 -44.10 4.60
N GLU A 303 -39.79 -43.40 5.58
CA GLU A 303 -38.40 -42.90 5.57
C GLU A 303 -37.33 -43.94 5.95
N ASN A 304 -37.54 -45.23 5.65
CA ASN A 304 -36.50 -46.25 5.81
C ASN A 304 -35.76 -46.63 4.52
N GLU A 305 -36.28 -46.36 3.33
CA GLU A 305 -35.53 -46.64 2.09
C GLU A 305 -35.76 -45.53 1.05
N GLU A 306 -34.68 -45.15 0.39
CA GLU A 306 -34.61 -44.19 -0.73
C GLU A 306 -34.69 -42.69 -0.36
N SER A 307 -33.53 -42.15 0.04
CA SER A 307 -33.23 -40.73 -0.18
C SER A 307 -33.12 -40.47 -1.69
N ASP A 308 -34.25 -40.36 -2.35
CA ASP A 308 -34.32 -40.14 -3.79
C ASP A 308 -34.00 -38.68 -4.12
N PHE A 309 -32.72 -38.41 -4.40
CA PHE A 309 -32.25 -37.12 -4.91
C PHE A 309 -32.56 -37.07 -6.42
N SER A 310 -33.84 -36.94 -6.78
CA SER A 310 -34.35 -37.19 -8.15
C SER A 310 -33.91 -36.19 -9.24
N ASN A 311 -32.90 -35.34 -9.03
CA ASN A 311 -32.42 -34.38 -10.05
C ASN A 311 -30.88 -34.22 -10.10
N LYS A 312 -30.14 -35.33 -10.01
CA LYS A 312 -28.67 -35.36 -10.17
C LYS A 312 -28.22 -34.77 -11.52
N LYS A 313 -28.97 -35.02 -12.60
CA LYS A 313 -28.64 -34.59 -13.97
C LYS A 313 -28.75 -33.06 -14.14
N THR A 314 -29.82 -32.46 -13.65
CA THR A 314 -30.05 -31.00 -13.76
C THR A 314 -29.04 -30.19 -12.95
N ARG A 315 -28.64 -30.70 -11.77
CA ARG A 315 -27.61 -30.05 -10.95
C ARG A 315 -26.21 -30.19 -11.57
N SER A 316 -25.90 -31.30 -12.26
CA SER A 316 -24.63 -31.48 -12.98
C SER A 316 -24.53 -30.50 -14.15
N ILE A 317 -25.59 -30.40 -14.95
CA ILE A 317 -25.66 -29.47 -16.08
C ILE A 317 -25.51 -28.01 -15.61
N MET A 318 -26.17 -27.65 -14.48
CA MET A 318 -26.04 -26.32 -13.90
C MET A 318 -24.61 -26.01 -13.46
N GLY A 319 -23.95 -26.94 -12.76
CA GLY A 319 -22.58 -26.74 -12.28
C GLY A 319 -21.55 -26.72 -13.41
N GLU A 320 -21.72 -27.58 -14.42
CA GLU A 320 -20.89 -27.59 -15.64
C GLU A 320 -21.06 -26.30 -16.43
N PHE A 321 -22.29 -25.81 -16.60
CA PHE A 321 -22.55 -24.51 -17.23
C PHE A 321 -21.90 -23.35 -16.47
N LEU A 322 -21.98 -23.34 -15.13
CA LEU A 322 -21.33 -22.31 -14.30
C LEU A 322 -19.81 -22.33 -14.43
N LEU A 323 -19.18 -23.51 -14.47
CA LEU A 323 -17.73 -23.61 -14.68
C LEU A 323 -17.32 -23.16 -16.09
N ILE A 324 -18.05 -23.58 -17.13
CA ILE A 324 -17.76 -23.18 -18.51
C ILE A 324 -17.93 -21.67 -18.66
N SER A 325 -19.00 -21.10 -18.10
CA SER A 325 -19.23 -19.66 -18.09
C SER A 325 -18.17 -18.91 -17.30
N SER A 326 -17.67 -19.47 -16.19
CA SER A 326 -16.56 -18.91 -15.42
C SER A 326 -15.28 -18.84 -16.26
N ILE A 327 -14.87 -19.96 -16.85
CA ILE A 327 -13.66 -20.05 -17.68
C ILE A 327 -13.77 -19.08 -18.87
N PHE A 328 -14.94 -19.03 -19.51
CA PHE A 328 -15.21 -18.09 -20.60
C PHE A 328 -15.07 -16.63 -20.16
N LEU A 329 -15.67 -16.24 -19.02
CA LEU A 329 -15.57 -14.88 -18.50
C LEU A 329 -14.14 -14.51 -18.08
N THR A 330 -13.40 -15.42 -17.46
CA THR A 330 -12.01 -15.19 -17.08
C THR A 330 -11.11 -15.03 -18.31
N VAL A 331 -11.31 -15.85 -19.35
CA VAL A 331 -10.58 -15.71 -20.63
C VAL A 331 -10.97 -14.40 -21.34
N LEU A 332 -12.25 -14.06 -21.39
CA LEU A 332 -12.73 -12.81 -21.97
C LEU A 332 -12.18 -11.58 -21.24
N GLY A 333 -12.10 -11.63 -19.91
CA GLY A 333 -11.46 -10.59 -19.09
C GLY A 333 -9.97 -10.42 -19.42
N GLY A 334 -9.27 -11.49 -19.83
CA GLY A 334 -7.90 -11.41 -20.33
C GLY A 334 -7.75 -10.76 -21.71
N PHE A 335 -8.79 -10.83 -22.55
CA PHE A 335 -8.76 -10.31 -23.93
C PHE A 335 -9.35 -8.89 -24.09
N VAL A 336 -10.29 -8.45 -23.25
CA VAL A 336 -10.97 -7.14 -23.32
C VAL A 336 -10.11 -5.99 -22.73
N ALA A 337 -8.79 -6.19 -22.68
CA ALA A 337 -7.82 -5.45 -21.88
C ALA A 337 -7.45 -4.03 -22.39
N ASN A 338 -8.42 -3.11 -22.52
CA ASN A 338 -8.11 -1.69 -22.77
C ASN A 338 -8.75 -0.69 -21.78
N THR A 339 -9.49 -1.16 -20.77
CA THR A 339 -9.96 -0.30 -19.65
C THR A 339 -9.92 -1.08 -18.33
N GLY A 340 -9.05 -0.68 -17.41
CA GLY A 340 -8.74 -1.43 -16.17
C GLY A 340 -9.96 -1.75 -15.28
N ASP A 341 -10.94 -0.87 -15.22
CA ASP A 341 -12.13 -1.06 -14.38
C ASP A 341 -13.06 -2.18 -14.88
N MET A 342 -13.23 -2.30 -16.21
CA MET A 342 -14.09 -3.33 -16.80
C MET A 342 -13.46 -4.73 -16.69
N GLN A 343 -12.13 -4.81 -16.82
CA GLN A 343 -11.39 -6.06 -16.65
C GLN A 343 -11.59 -6.65 -15.25
N ALA A 344 -11.48 -5.80 -14.22
CA ALA A 344 -11.67 -6.20 -12.83
C ALA A 344 -13.05 -6.82 -12.60
N ILE A 345 -14.11 -6.14 -13.02
CA ILE A 345 -15.50 -6.59 -12.85
C ILE A 345 -15.73 -7.95 -13.50
N VAL A 346 -15.25 -8.14 -14.73
CA VAL A 346 -15.42 -9.39 -15.48
C VAL A 346 -14.70 -10.55 -14.78
N ILE A 347 -13.49 -10.32 -14.26
CA ILE A 347 -12.75 -11.32 -13.48
C ILE A 347 -13.46 -11.65 -12.17
N VAL A 348 -14.05 -10.66 -11.47
CA VAL A 348 -14.85 -10.90 -10.26
C VAL A 348 -16.02 -11.83 -10.56
N ILE A 349 -16.79 -11.53 -11.60
CA ILE A 349 -17.96 -12.33 -12.00
C ILE A 349 -17.52 -13.76 -12.39
N GLY A 350 -16.42 -13.88 -13.14
CA GLY A 350 -15.83 -15.17 -13.49
C GLY A 350 -15.43 -15.98 -12.25
N SER A 351 -14.82 -15.34 -11.26
CA SER A 351 -14.39 -15.96 -10.00
C SER A 351 -15.58 -16.44 -9.16
N ILE A 352 -16.66 -15.65 -9.11
CA ILE A 352 -17.90 -16.02 -8.42
C ILE A 352 -18.51 -17.27 -9.06
N PHE A 353 -18.57 -17.31 -10.39
CA PHE A 353 -19.11 -18.45 -11.13
C PHE A 353 -18.24 -19.70 -10.94
N LEU A 354 -16.92 -19.53 -10.81
CA LEU A 354 -15.99 -20.61 -10.49
C LEU A 354 -16.35 -21.23 -9.15
N VAL A 355 -16.43 -20.41 -8.10
CA VAL A 355 -16.69 -20.87 -6.73
C VAL A 355 -18.06 -21.54 -6.65
N LEU A 356 -19.11 -20.94 -7.25
CA LEU A 356 -20.44 -21.53 -7.30
C LEU A 356 -20.46 -22.84 -8.11
N GLY A 357 -19.77 -22.89 -9.25
CA GLY A 357 -19.67 -24.07 -10.10
C GLY A 357 -18.96 -25.22 -9.37
N VAL A 358 -17.81 -24.96 -8.75
CA VAL A 358 -17.09 -25.93 -7.92
C VAL A 358 -17.96 -26.40 -6.77
N TYR A 359 -18.67 -25.50 -6.07
CA TYR A 359 -19.54 -25.85 -4.94
C TYR A 359 -20.67 -26.80 -5.38
N VAL A 360 -21.36 -26.49 -6.49
CA VAL A 360 -22.46 -27.32 -7.01
C VAL A 360 -21.96 -28.67 -7.51
N LEU A 361 -20.83 -28.71 -8.21
CA LEU A 361 -20.26 -29.93 -8.75
C LEU A 361 -19.65 -30.82 -7.66
N PHE A 362 -19.00 -30.23 -6.66
CA PHE A 362 -18.45 -30.97 -5.53
C PHE A 362 -19.54 -31.79 -4.82
N LEU A 363 -20.75 -31.23 -4.65
CA LEU A 363 -21.90 -31.94 -4.06
C LEU A 363 -22.28 -33.23 -4.81
N ILE A 364 -22.01 -33.30 -6.11
CA ILE A 364 -22.38 -34.44 -6.96
C ILE A 364 -21.21 -35.41 -7.08
N TYR A 365 -20.04 -34.87 -7.41
CA TYR A 365 -18.86 -35.64 -7.75
C TYR A 365 -18.15 -36.20 -6.53
N LEU A 366 -18.34 -35.68 -5.31
CA LEU A 366 -17.70 -36.21 -4.10
C LEU A 366 -17.93 -37.72 -3.93
N SER A 367 -19.17 -38.18 -4.14
CA SER A 367 -19.48 -39.61 -4.05
C SER A 367 -18.88 -40.43 -5.19
N SER A 368 -18.81 -39.88 -6.41
CA SER A 368 -18.18 -40.54 -7.56
C SER A 368 -16.66 -40.59 -7.42
N ILE A 369 -16.04 -39.58 -6.81
CA ILE A 369 -14.61 -39.56 -6.48
C ILE A 369 -14.31 -40.63 -5.43
N LEU A 370 -15.12 -40.74 -4.37
CA LEU A 370 -14.97 -41.83 -3.40
C LEU A 370 -15.10 -43.20 -4.06
N GLU A 371 -16.07 -43.39 -4.96
CA GLU A 371 -16.24 -44.63 -5.72
C GLU A 371 -15.06 -44.93 -6.65
N LEU A 372 -14.45 -43.90 -7.26
CA LEU A 372 -13.25 -44.02 -8.09
C LEU A 372 -12.03 -44.43 -7.26
N CYS A 373 -11.93 -43.98 -6.01
CA CYS A 373 -10.83 -44.32 -5.10
C CYS A 373 -10.97 -45.70 -4.45
N LEU A 374 -12.18 -46.28 -4.40
CA LEU A 374 -12.44 -47.62 -3.84
C LEU A 374 -11.53 -48.74 -4.39
N PRO A 375 -11.30 -48.89 -5.72
CA PRO A 375 -10.41 -49.94 -6.24
C PRO A 375 -8.97 -49.80 -5.75
N MET A 376 -8.46 -48.58 -5.65
CA MET A 376 -7.13 -48.29 -5.10
C MET A 376 -7.07 -48.68 -3.62
N MET A 377 -8.08 -48.29 -2.84
CA MET A 377 -8.13 -48.60 -1.40
C MET A 377 -8.34 -50.10 -1.13
N LYS A 378 -9.07 -50.81 -2.00
CA LYS A 378 -9.19 -52.27 -1.95
C LYS A 378 -7.84 -52.96 -2.20
N LYS A 379 -7.01 -52.41 -3.09
CA LYS A 379 -5.69 -52.94 -3.41
C LYS A 379 -4.69 -52.74 -2.26
N ILE A 380 -4.79 -51.62 -1.54
CA ILE A 380 -3.86 -51.26 -0.45
C ILE A 380 -4.29 -51.85 0.90
N PHE A 381 -5.59 -51.73 1.26
CA PHE A 381 -6.10 -52.01 2.61
C PHE A 381 -7.06 -53.22 2.65
N GLY A 382 -7.19 -53.97 1.57
CA GLY A 382 -7.98 -55.21 1.52
C GLY A 382 -9.50 -55.02 1.45
N ARG A 383 -10.22 -56.15 1.58
CA ARG A 383 -11.66 -56.24 1.27
C ARG A 383 -12.57 -55.66 2.36
N ASN A 384 -12.15 -55.66 3.62
CA ASN A 384 -12.92 -55.11 4.73
C ASN A 384 -13.04 -53.58 4.64
N THR A 385 -11.96 -52.92 4.22
CA THR A 385 -11.93 -51.47 3.98
C THR A 385 -12.86 -51.04 2.86
N PHE A 386 -12.95 -51.85 1.79
CA PHE A 386 -13.88 -51.59 0.68
C PHE A 386 -15.35 -51.56 1.15
N VAL A 387 -15.75 -52.51 1.99
CA VAL A 387 -17.13 -52.56 2.53
C VAL A 387 -17.38 -51.40 3.49
N ALA A 388 -16.41 -51.09 4.37
CA ALA A 388 -16.52 -49.96 5.30
C ALA A 388 -16.72 -48.62 4.58
N ILE A 389 -15.91 -48.33 3.55
CA ILE A 389 -16.02 -47.07 2.79
C ILE A 389 -17.34 -47.02 2.00
N LYS A 390 -17.77 -48.15 1.44
CA LYS A 390 -19.06 -48.22 0.73
C LYS A 390 -20.25 -47.88 1.63
N ASN A 391 -20.17 -48.22 2.93
CA ASN A 391 -21.18 -47.85 3.92
C ASN A 391 -21.08 -46.37 4.36
N VAL A 392 -19.90 -45.74 4.22
CA VAL A 392 -19.68 -44.32 4.52
C VAL A 392 -20.17 -43.39 3.40
N ILE A 393 -20.14 -43.82 2.14
CA ILE A 393 -20.55 -43.00 0.98
C ILE A 393 -21.96 -42.37 1.14
N PRO A 394 -23.01 -43.09 1.56
CA PRO A 394 -24.33 -42.50 1.82
C PRO A 394 -24.32 -41.46 2.95
N GLN A 395 -23.50 -41.66 3.99
CA GLN A 395 -23.32 -40.70 5.08
C GLN A 395 -22.62 -39.43 4.61
N VAL A 396 -21.60 -39.55 3.76
CA VAL A 396 -20.91 -38.41 3.15
C VAL A 396 -21.88 -37.56 2.33
N ARG A 397 -22.80 -38.18 1.57
CA ARG A 397 -23.86 -37.46 0.81
C ARG A 397 -24.81 -36.67 1.71
N LYS A 398 -25.19 -37.23 2.88
CA LYS A 398 -26.05 -36.53 3.86
C LYS A 398 -25.32 -35.37 4.54
N ASN A 399 -24.02 -35.52 4.77
CA ASN A 399 -23.19 -34.55 5.48
C ASN A 399 -22.37 -33.64 4.55
N THR A 400 -22.60 -33.66 3.23
CA THR A 400 -21.74 -32.93 2.28
C THR A 400 -21.77 -31.43 2.53
N PHE A 401 -22.91 -30.87 2.94
CA PHE A 401 -22.99 -29.45 3.27
C PHE A 401 -22.12 -29.04 4.46
N VAL A 402 -21.99 -29.90 5.48
CA VAL A 402 -21.11 -29.68 6.64
C VAL A 402 -19.64 -29.79 6.24
N ILE A 403 -19.29 -30.76 5.40
CA ILE A 403 -17.92 -30.92 4.86
C ILE A 403 -17.52 -29.69 4.05
N LEU A 404 -18.43 -29.23 3.19
CA LEU A 404 -18.19 -28.10 2.32
C LEU A 404 -18.05 -26.80 3.12
N MET A 405 -18.84 -26.63 4.18
CA MET A 405 -18.67 -25.56 5.16
C MET A 405 -17.24 -25.52 5.72
N ILE A 406 -16.77 -26.63 6.29
CA ILE A 406 -15.43 -26.71 6.89
C ILE A 406 -14.35 -26.43 5.84
N SER A 407 -14.50 -26.98 4.63
CA SER A 407 -13.54 -26.77 3.54
C SER A 407 -13.47 -25.31 3.09
N THR A 408 -14.61 -24.62 2.98
CA THR A 408 -14.65 -23.20 2.57
C THR A 408 -14.03 -22.31 3.63
N MET A 409 -14.28 -22.57 4.93
CA MET A 409 -13.59 -21.86 6.01
C MET A 409 -12.08 -22.07 5.94
N MET A 410 -11.64 -23.30 5.70
CA MET A 410 -10.22 -23.61 5.57
C MET A 410 -9.58 -22.89 4.37
N VAL A 411 -10.27 -22.82 3.22
CA VAL A 411 -9.80 -22.07 2.05
C VAL A 411 -9.63 -20.58 2.38
N ILE A 412 -10.59 -19.95 3.06
CA ILE A 412 -10.50 -18.54 3.46
C ILE A 412 -9.29 -18.31 4.38
N VAL A 413 -9.10 -19.16 5.39
CA VAL A 413 -7.98 -19.03 6.34
C VAL A 413 -6.63 -19.23 5.64
N VAL A 414 -6.50 -20.25 4.79
CA VAL A 414 -5.27 -20.52 4.04
C VAL A 414 -4.96 -19.39 3.07
N PHE A 415 -5.98 -18.88 2.37
CA PHE A 415 -5.83 -17.77 1.44
C PHE A 415 -5.38 -16.49 2.17
N GLY A 416 -6.03 -16.13 3.27
CA GLY A 416 -5.63 -14.99 4.11
C GLY A 416 -4.20 -15.11 4.65
N SER A 417 -3.82 -16.28 5.17
CA SER A 417 -2.46 -16.53 5.65
C SER A 417 -1.40 -16.44 4.54
N THR A 418 -1.72 -16.94 3.34
CA THR A 418 -0.80 -16.91 2.20
C THR A 418 -0.54 -15.49 1.73
N ILE A 419 -1.56 -14.64 1.70
CA ILE A 419 -1.42 -13.23 1.35
C ILE A 419 -0.56 -12.51 2.38
N PHE A 420 -0.82 -12.73 3.66
CA PHE A 420 -0.04 -12.10 4.72
C PHE A 420 1.44 -12.46 4.65
N LYS A 421 1.76 -13.74 4.42
CA LYS A 421 3.13 -14.20 4.15
C LYS A 421 3.73 -13.59 2.89
N THR A 422 2.92 -13.36 1.86
CA THR A 422 3.37 -12.73 0.61
C THR A 422 3.71 -11.27 0.84
N MET A 423 2.89 -10.53 1.59
CA MET A 423 3.18 -9.15 1.99
C MET A 423 4.46 -9.06 2.83
N GLN A 424 4.62 -9.96 3.82
CA GLN A 424 5.84 -10.04 4.62
C GLN A 424 7.07 -10.23 3.73
N LYS A 425 7.05 -11.20 2.81
CA LYS A 425 8.18 -11.48 1.90
C LYS A 425 8.44 -10.33 0.92
N ASN A 426 7.41 -9.62 0.48
CA ASN A 426 7.56 -8.43 -0.35
C ASN A 426 8.20 -7.29 0.44
N ASN A 427 7.83 -7.09 1.70
CA ASN A 427 8.45 -6.09 2.55
C ASN A 427 9.91 -6.42 2.85
N GLU A 428 10.24 -7.70 3.09
CA GLU A 428 11.63 -8.14 3.22
C GLU A 428 12.47 -7.85 1.96
N ARG A 429 11.89 -8.03 0.77
CA ARG A 429 12.55 -7.66 -0.50
C ARG A 429 12.75 -6.15 -0.63
N TYR A 430 11.77 -5.36 -0.22
CA TYR A 430 11.87 -3.90 -0.19
C TYR A 430 13.00 -3.45 0.75
N LEU A 431 13.02 -3.95 1.99
CA LEU A 431 14.08 -3.62 2.95
C LEU A 431 15.47 -4.06 2.46
N LYS A 432 15.60 -5.18 1.74
CA LYS A 432 16.89 -5.58 1.15
C LYS A 432 17.38 -4.63 0.06
N ARG A 433 16.47 -3.98 -0.67
CA ARG A 433 16.83 -2.96 -1.67
C ARG A 433 17.27 -1.66 -1.00
N GLU A 434 16.58 -1.28 0.08
CA GLU A 434 16.90 -0.06 0.84
C GLU A 434 18.19 -0.20 1.67
N PHE A 435 18.53 -1.42 2.09
CA PHE A 435 19.74 -1.75 2.83
C PHE A 435 20.68 -2.68 2.04
N PRO A 436 21.44 -2.16 1.04
CA PRO A 436 22.46 -2.94 0.34
C PRO A 436 23.53 -3.50 1.30
N THR A 437 23.77 -2.80 2.42
CA THR A 437 24.60 -3.24 3.54
C THR A 437 23.79 -3.31 4.84
N HIS A 438 24.28 -4.07 5.82
CA HIS A 438 23.62 -4.22 7.13
C HIS A 438 23.36 -2.90 7.86
N ILE A 439 24.23 -1.90 7.66
CA ILE A 439 24.10 -0.57 8.24
C ILE A 439 24.14 0.46 7.11
N VAL A 440 23.22 1.41 7.14
CA VAL A 440 23.18 2.58 6.25
C VAL A 440 23.19 3.82 7.13
N VAL A 441 24.06 4.77 6.79
CA VAL A 441 24.14 6.08 7.43
C VAL A 441 23.69 7.13 6.43
N GLU A 442 22.63 7.87 6.75
CA GLU A 442 22.06 8.90 5.90
C GLU A 442 22.36 10.28 6.48
N ASN A 443 22.69 11.24 5.63
CA ASN A 443 22.76 12.64 6.00
C ASN A 443 21.39 13.29 5.78
N ARG A 444 20.80 13.82 6.84
CA ARG A 444 19.46 14.43 6.78
C ARG A 444 19.46 15.86 6.24
N LEU A 445 20.61 16.54 6.32
CA LEU A 445 20.75 17.93 5.91
C LEU A 445 21.43 18.00 4.55
N ASN A 446 20.62 17.95 3.48
CA ASN A 446 21.10 17.97 2.08
C ASN A 446 21.86 19.26 1.68
N ASN A 447 21.81 20.31 2.50
CA ASN A 447 22.49 21.58 2.25
C ASN A 447 23.71 21.80 3.17
N ASP A 448 24.01 20.84 4.05
CA ASP A 448 25.15 20.96 4.97
C ASP A 448 26.45 20.54 4.26
N LEU A 449 27.21 21.54 3.83
CA LEU A 449 28.51 21.38 3.17
C LEU A 449 29.62 20.91 4.13
N THR A 450 29.37 20.84 5.44
CA THR A 450 30.40 20.47 6.43
C THR A 450 30.78 18.99 6.34
N ILE A 451 29.86 18.12 5.92
CA ILE A 451 30.11 16.68 5.76
C ILE A 451 30.40 16.36 4.31
N THR A 452 31.69 16.33 3.97
CA THR A 452 32.16 15.86 2.66
C THR A 452 32.44 14.35 2.70
N SER A 453 32.28 13.68 1.55
CA SER A 453 32.60 12.25 1.40
C SER A 453 34.02 11.87 1.90
N PRO A 454 35.10 12.62 1.57
CA PRO A 454 36.43 12.29 2.08
C PRO A 454 36.55 12.41 3.60
N HIS A 455 35.87 13.39 4.20
CA HIS A 455 35.88 13.62 5.64
C HIS A 455 35.18 12.48 6.40
N ILE A 456 33.98 12.10 5.96
CA ILE A 456 33.22 11.01 6.60
C ILE A 456 33.94 9.66 6.44
N GLN A 457 34.57 9.41 5.30
CA GLN A 457 35.33 8.17 5.08
C GLN A 457 36.53 8.04 6.01
N ASN A 458 37.24 9.13 6.28
CA ASN A 458 38.36 9.10 7.22
C ASN A 458 37.88 8.77 8.63
N ILE A 459 36.76 9.36 9.06
CA ILE A 459 36.11 9.02 10.33
C ILE A 459 35.73 7.54 10.37
N PHE A 460 35.13 7.00 9.29
CA PHE A 460 34.76 5.59 9.25
C PHE A 460 35.97 4.64 9.23
N LYS A 461 37.11 5.05 8.66
CA LYS A 461 38.36 4.28 8.69
C LYS A 461 38.99 4.21 10.09
N GLU A 462 38.77 5.21 10.95
CA GLU A 462 39.23 5.21 12.34
C GLU A 462 38.45 4.23 13.23
N ILE A 463 37.27 3.79 12.80
CA ILE A 463 36.42 2.86 13.53
C ILE A 463 36.83 1.41 13.19
N SER A 464 37.50 0.74 14.13
CA SER A 464 38.04 -0.62 13.95
C SER A 464 36.99 -1.71 13.63
N SER A 465 35.71 -1.47 13.93
CA SER A 465 34.62 -2.42 13.67
C SER A 465 34.10 -2.37 12.22
N ILE A 466 34.46 -1.33 11.46
CA ILE A 466 34.07 -1.15 10.06
C ILE A 466 35.08 -1.84 9.14
N LYS A 467 34.60 -2.79 8.32
CA LYS A 467 35.40 -3.50 7.32
C LYS A 467 35.56 -2.70 6.03
N GLY A 468 34.53 -1.93 5.67
CA GLY A 468 34.51 -1.06 4.51
C GLY A 468 33.35 -0.09 4.59
N ALA A 469 33.54 1.12 4.04
CA ALA A 469 32.52 2.14 3.94
C ALA A 469 32.58 2.78 2.55
N SER A 470 31.47 2.74 1.83
CA SER A 470 31.30 3.48 0.58
C SER A 470 30.27 4.58 0.78
N THR A 471 30.41 5.68 0.05
CA THR A 471 29.50 6.82 0.11
C THR A 471 28.85 7.05 -1.23
N ILE A 472 27.66 7.65 -1.21
CA ILE A 472 26.92 8.10 -2.38
C ILE A 472 26.40 9.53 -2.16
N SER A 473 26.40 10.32 -3.22
CA SER A 473 25.96 11.70 -3.20
C SER A 473 24.45 11.82 -3.25
N THR A 474 23.95 13.04 -3.08
CA THR A 474 22.58 13.42 -3.44
C THR A 474 22.31 13.15 -4.92
N ASN A 475 21.07 12.75 -5.22
CA ASN A 475 20.62 12.53 -6.59
C ASN A 475 20.64 13.85 -7.38
N SER A 476 21.22 13.83 -8.58
CA SER A 476 21.40 14.97 -9.47
C SER A 476 20.90 14.63 -10.87
N LEU A 477 20.55 15.63 -11.67
CA LEU A 477 20.07 15.41 -13.04
C LEU A 477 21.17 15.75 -14.05
N ALA A 478 21.37 14.85 -15.01
CA ALA A 478 22.23 15.06 -16.16
C ALA A 478 21.47 14.78 -17.45
N GLU A 479 22.04 15.22 -18.56
CA GLU A 479 21.43 15.07 -19.87
C GLU A 479 22.33 14.29 -20.82
N LEU A 480 21.76 13.28 -21.47
CA LEU A 480 22.43 12.49 -22.50
C LEU A 480 22.11 13.10 -23.87
N LYS A 481 23.15 13.43 -24.64
CA LYS A 481 22.96 13.95 -26.00
C LYS A 481 22.75 12.80 -27.00
N GLN A 482 21.58 12.76 -27.63
CA GLN A 482 21.27 11.82 -28.71
C GLN A 482 20.85 12.58 -29.97
N GLY A 483 21.76 12.71 -30.93
CA GLY A 483 21.54 13.52 -32.15
C GLY A 483 21.36 15.01 -31.83
N LYS A 484 20.16 15.54 -32.04
CA LYS A 484 19.78 16.94 -31.74
C LYS A 484 19.03 17.11 -30.41
N ASN A 485 18.62 16.02 -29.77
CA ASN A 485 17.82 16.06 -28.55
C ASN A 485 18.71 15.73 -27.33
N TYR A 486 18.31 16.27 -26.19
CA TYR A 486 18.86 15.90 -24.89
C TYR A 486 17.82 15.11 -24.10
N ILE A 487 18.29 14.13 -23.34
CA ILE A 487 17.44 13.24 -22.56
C ILE A 487 17.91 13.30 -21.12
N THR A 488 17.03 13.74 -20.23
CA THR A 488 17.33 13.84 -18.81
C THR A 488 17.32 12.45 -18.16
N PHE A 489 18.32 12.19 -17.33
CA PHE A 489 18.40 11.03 -16.46
C PHE A 489 19.00 11.46 -15.12
N ASP A 490 18.78 10.65 -14.11
CA ASP A 490 19.27 10.87 -12.76
C ASP A 490 20.59 10.14 -12.50
N TYR A 491 21.48 10.79 -11.76
CA TYR A 491 22.81 10.26 -11.46
C TYR A 491 23.24 10.59 -10.03
N ASN A 492 24.05 9.70 -9.48
CA ASN A 492 24.75 9.93 -8.21
C ASN A 492 26.26 9.76 -8.40
N LEU A 493 27.04 10.44 -7.57
CA LEU A 493 28.47 10.20 -7.40
C LEU A 493 28.66 9.21 -6.25
N GLY A 494 29.51 8.21 -6.41
CA GLY A 494 29.78 7.21 -5.39
C GLY A 494 31.23 6.76 -5.35
N ASP A 495 31.62 6.05 -4.30
CA ASP A 495 32.96 5.45 -4.18
C ASP A 495 33.00 4.09 -4.86
N LEU A 496 33.21 4.08 -6.18
CA LEU A 496 33.04 2.85 -6.97
C LEU A 496 34.00 1.74 -6.53
N LYS A 497 35.25 2.08 -6.19
CA LYS A 497 36.25 1.12 -5.68
C LYS A 497 35.89 0.50 -4.33
N GLU A 498 35.31 1.27 -3.42
CA GLU A 498 34.91 0.73 -2.11
C GLU A 498 33.62 -0.08 -2.25
N MET A 499 32.70 0.33 -3.12
CA MET A 499 31.51 -0.45 -3.46
C MET A 499 31.86 -1.81 -4.08
N GLU A 500 32.86 -1.86 -4.95
CA GLU A 500 33.42 -3.10 -5.51
C GLU A 500 33.96 -4.02 -4.40
N LYS A 501 34.81 -3.48 -3.49
CA LYS A 501 35.36 -4.25 -2.35
C LYS A 501 34.29 -4.78 -1.40
N GLN A 502 33.19 -4.04 -1.25
CA GLN A 502 32.04 -4.45 -0.44
C GLN A 502 31.14 -5.47 -1.15
N GLY A 503 31.36 -5.73 -2.45
CA GLY A 503 30.53 -6.60 -3.28
C GLY A 503 29.19 -5.98 -3.68
N LEU A 504 29.07 -4.66 -3.59
CA LEU A 504 27.89 -3.90 -4.04
C LEU A 504 27.89 -3.68 -5.55
N LEU A 505 29.08 -3.63 -6.16
CA LEU A 505 29.27 -3.54 -7.60
C LEU A 505 30.13 -4.72 -8.10
N PRO A 506 29.94 -5.15 -9.36
CA PRO A 506 30.87 -6.04 -10.05
C PRO A 506 32.23 -5.35 -10.28
N GLU A 507 33.13 -6.01 -11.01
CA GLU A 507 34.44 -5.47 -11.37
C GLU A 507 34.31 -4.11 -12.09
N VAL A 508 34.84 -3.06 -11.47
CA VAL A 508 34.66 -1.66 -11.90
C VAL A 508 35.76 -1.28 -12.91
N PRO A 509 35.49 -0.43 -13.92
CA PRO A 509 36.50 0.03 -14.87
C PRO A 509 37.72 0.67 -14.22
N ALA A 510 38.91 0.46 -14.80
CA ALA A 510 40.16 1.04 -14.32
C ALA A 510 40.19 2.59 -14.43
N ASN A 511 39.47 3.17 -15.39
CA ASN A 511 39.43 4.62 -15.64
C ASN A 511 38.16 5.27 -15.08
N LEU A 512 38.14 5.50 -13.77
CA LEU A 512 36.97 5.98 -13.04
C LEU A 512 36.54 7.41 -13.38
N GLU A 513 37.49 8.29 -13.74
CA GLU A 513 37.20 9.71 -13.96
C GLU A 513 36.32 9.96 -15.19
N ASN A 514 36.40 9.08 -16.20
CA ASN A 514 35.66 9.20 -17.46
C ASN A 514 34.75 8.01 -17.77
N SER A 515 34.50 7.13 -16.79
CA SER A 515 33.58 6.00 -16.95
C SER A 515 32.28 6.22 -16.19
N ILE A 516 31.17 5.76 -16.76
CA ILE A 516 29.86 5.71 -16.09
C ILE A 516 29.38 4.27 -15.96
N ILE A 517 28.70 3.97 -14.87
CA ILE A 517 27.98 2.71 -14.66
C ILE A 517 26.50 2.97 -14.90
N VAL A 518 25.87 2.17 -15.74
CA VAL A 518 24.50 2.40 -16.24
C VAL A 518 23.60 1.22 -15.88
N THR A 519 22.33 1.47 -15.58
CA THR A 519 21.37 0.38 -15.37
C THR A 519 20.98 -0.32 -16.67
N GLU A 520 20.63 -1.62 -16.62
CA GLU A 520 20.09 -2.35 -17.77
C GLU A 520 18.85 -1.68 -18.37
N GLU A 521 18.01 -1.05 -17.53
CA GLU A 521 16.83 -0.33 -17.99
C GLU A 521 17.21 0.86 -18.87
N LEU A 522 18.13 1.69 -18.41
CA LEU A 522 18.61 2.86 -19.16
C LEU A 522 19.34 2.41 -20.42
N ALA A 523 20.21 1.40 -20.30
CA ALA A 523 20.97 0.85 -21.42
C ALA A 523 20.06 0.24 -22.49
N GLY A 524 19.05 -0.54 -22.11
CA GLY A 524 18.06 -1.12 -23.02
C GLY A 524 17.18 -0.07 -23.69
N ARG A 525 16.73 0.93 -22.92
CA ARG A 525 15.92 2.04 -23.43
C ARG A 525 16.66 2.86 -24.50
N TYR A 526 17.97 3.06 -24.34
CA TYR A 526 18.78 3.88 -25.24
C TYR A 526 19.76 3.11 -26.12
N LYS A 527 19.73 1.77 -26.08
CA LYS A 527 20.62 0.86 -26.82
C LYS A 527 22.11 1.15 -26.57
N LEU A 528 22.46 1.45 -25.32
CA LEU A 528 23.85 1.65 -24.90
C LEU A 528 24.52 0.29 -24.68
N HIS A 529 25.78 0.18 -25.10
CA HIS A 529 26.63 -0.99 -24.89
C HIS A 529 27.86 -0.61 -24.09
N VAL A 530 28.46 -1.60 -23.41
CA VAL A 530 29.73 -1.40 -22.72
C VAL A 530 30.81 -1.01 -23.74
N GLY A 531 31.55 0.07 -23.45
CA GLY A 531 32.55 0.68 -24.33
C GLY A 531 32.04 1.83 -25.21
N ASP A 532 30.73 2.12 -25.22
CA ASP A 532 30.19 3.25 -25.97
C ASP A 532 30.63 4.59 -25.35
N ILE A 533 31.05 5.53 -26.21
CA ILE A 533 31.41 6.89 -25.79
C ILE A 533 30.19 7.80 -25.96
N VAL A 534 29.65 8.28 -24.84
CA VAL A 534 28.48 9.15 -24.79
C VAL A 534 28.86 10.58 -24.42
N GLN A 535 28.16 11.55 -25.01
CA GLN A 535 28.31 12.95 -24.64
C GLN A 535 27.21 13.32 -23.65
N LEU A 536 27.62 13.72 -22.45
CA LEU A 536 26.71 14.21 -21.43
C LEU A 536 26.63 15.74 -21.46
N GLY A 537 25.67 16.28 -20.73
CA GLY A 537 25.52 17.70 -20.47
C GLY A 537 24.84 17.97 -19.14
N LEU A 538 25.02 19.19 -18.65
CA LEU A 538 24.38 19.70 -17.44
C LEU A 538 23.52 20.90 -17.79
N PHE A 539 22.32 20.97 -17.22
CA PHE A 539 21.43 22.10 -17.41
C PHE A 539 21.93 23.31 -16.60
N SER A 540 22.09 24.46 -17.25
CA SER A 540 22.44 25.72 -16.59
C SER A 540 21.19 26.56 -16.37
N GLU A 541 20.82 26.80 -15.10
CA GLU A 541 19.67 27.65 -14.75
C GLU A 541 19.84 29.10 -15.22
N GLN A 542 21.07 29.63 -15.21
CA GLN A 542 21.36 31.02 -15.63
C GLN A 542 21.14 31.22 -17.13
N GLU A 543 21.50 30.24 -17.95
CA GLU A 543 21.41 30.32 -19.42
C GLU A 543 20.15 29.65 -19.98
N GLN A 544 19.38 28.95 -19.13
CA GLN A 544 18.23 28.12 -19.50
C GLN A 544 18.56 27.15 -20.64
N LYS A 545 19.79 26.62 -20.64
CA LYS A 545 20.35 25.76 -21.70
C LYS A 545 21.27 24.70 -21.13
N VAL A 546 21.35 23.61 -21.89
CA VAL A 546 22.23 22.47 -21.61
C VAL A 546 23.63 22.79 -22.08
N ARG A 547 24.59 22.78 -21.15
CA ARG A 547 26.01 22.84 -21.50
C ARG A 547 26.51 21.42 -21.68
N ALA A 548 26.94 21.10 -22.89
CA ALA A 548 27.60 19.82 -23.15
C ALA A 548 28.88 19.73 -22.33
N THR A 549 29.01 18.68 -21.52
CA THR A 549 30.17 18.37 -20.68
C THR A 549 31.10 17.40 -21.42
N SER A 550 32.04 16.77 -20.72
CA SER A 550 32.98 15.79 -21.30
C SER A 550 32.28 14.57 -21.90
N LYS A 551 32.96 13.93 -22.85
CA LYS A 551 32.59 12.59 -23.33
C LYS A 551 33.01 11.57 -22.28
N VAL A 552 32.11 10.66 -21.93
CA VAL A 552 32.33 9.59 -20.96
C VAL A 552 32.06 8.24 -21.62
N GLU A 553 32.73 7.21 -21.15
CA GLU A 553 32.60 5.83 -21.64
C GLU A 553 31.62 5.06 -20.74
N VAL A 554 30.73 4.27 -21.36
CA VAL A 554 29.88 3.32 -20.64
C VAL A 554 30.77 2.16 -20.18
N GLY A 555 31.22 2.22 -18.93
CA GLY A 555 32.19 1.27 -18.42
C GLY A 555 31.58 -0.04 -17.93
N LEU A 556 30.35 0.01 -17.42
CA LEU A 556 29.66 -1.17 -16.88
C LEU A 556 28.14 -1.01 -16.98
N ILE A 557 27.44 -2.11 -17.25
CA ILE A 557 25.97 -2.18 -17.21
C ILE A 557 25.57 -3.16 -16.12
N VAL A 558 24.68 -2.74 -15.23
CA VAL A 558 24.21 -3.54 -14.07
C VAL A 558 22.69 -3.55 -13.97
N ASN A 559 22.11 -4.59 -13.37
CA ASN A 559 20.65 -4.70 -13.26
C ASN A 559 20.05 -3.65 -12.33
N GLU A 560 20.65 -3.46 -11.15
CA GLU A 560 20.21 -2.51 -10.12
C GLU A 560 21.44 -1.81 -9.52
N LEU A 561 21.33 -0.51 -9.24
CA LEU A 561 22.37 0.29 -8.59
C LEU A 561 21.97 0.60 -7.13
N PRO A 562 22.93 0.74 -6.20
CA PRO A 562 22.66 1.20 -4.83
C PRO A 562 21.99 2.58 -4.86
N ASN A 563 20.96 2.79 -4.04
CA ASN A 563 20.12 4.01 -4.05
C ASN A 563 19.27 4.22 -5.32
N SER A 564 19.25 3.24 -6.23
CA SER A 564 18.45 3.20 -7.47
C SER A 564 18.59 4.36 -8.47
N PRO A 565 19.77 5.00 -8.69
CA PRO A 565 19.91 5.96 -9.78
C PRO A 565 19.96 5.26 -11.15
N SER A 566 19.68 6.00 -12.22
CA SER A 566 19.91 5.51 -13.58
C SER A 566 21.40 5.36 -13.93
N VAL A 567 22.25 6.24 -13.37
CA VAL A 567 23.69 6.26 -13.63
C VAL A 567 24.49 6.50 -12.35
N LEU A 568 25.60 5.78 -12.17
CA LEU A 568 26.55 6.00 -11.09
C LEU A 568 27.92 6.40 -11.65
N MET A 569 28.51 7.45 -11.08
CA MET A 569 29.85 7.93 -11.44
C MET A 569 30.74 8.00 -10.20
N ASP A 570 32.06 8.08 -10.37
CA ASP A 570 32.98 8.16 -9.23
C ASP A 570 33.09 9.58 -8.65
N TRP A 571 33.31 9.69 -7.33
CA TRP A 571 33.57 10.98 -6.67
C TRP A 571 34.79 11.74 -7.20
N SER A 572 35.73 11.08 -7.89
CA SER A 572 36.84 11.72 -8.59
C SER A 572 36.38 12.62 -9.74
N ASN A 573 35.17 12.43 -10.27
CA ASN A 573 34.66 13.23 -11.37
C ASN A 573 34.22 14.64 -10.92
N VAL A 574 35.13 15.60 -11.05
CA VAL A 574 34.90 17.00 -10.65
C VAL A 574 33.85 17.69 -11.52
N THR A 575 33.66 17.26 -12.77
CA THR A 575 32.76 17.91 -13.74
C THR A 575 31.29 17.83 -13.32
N TYR A 576 30.92 16.75 -12.62
CA TYR A 576 29.54 16.48 -12.20
C TYR A 576 29.27 16.76 -10.72
N LYS A 577 30.23 17.37 -10.01
CA LYS A 577 30.01 17.95 -8.69
C LYS A 577 29.35 19.31 -8.85
N GLN A 578 28.08 19.39 -8.52
CA GLN A 578 27.32 20.65 -8.44
C GLN A 578 27.37 21.20 -7.01
N ASP A 579 26.91 22.44 -6.82
CA ASP A 579 26.93 23.12 -5.52
C ASP A 579 26.10 22.41 -4.44
N TYR A 580 25.15 21.56 -4.85
CA TYR A 580 24.29 20.76 -3.96
C TYR A 580 24.68 19.27 -3.92
N THR A 581 25.79 18.89 -4.54
CA THR A 581 26.30 17.51 -4.52
C THR A 581 27.01 17.23 -3.18
N VAL A 582 26.24 16.83 -2.18
CA VAL A 582 26.72 16.47 -0.84
C VAL A 582 26.60 14.97 -0.59
N LEU A 583 27.17 14.48 0.51
CA LEU A 583 26.93 13.12 0.99
C LEU A 583 25.44 12.93 1.29
N GLU A 584 24.80 11.94 0.67
CA GLU A 584 23.42 11.55 0.99
C GLU A 584 23.43 10.29 1.86
N ARG A 585 24.09 9.22 1.41
CA ARG A 585 24.14 7.95 2.15
C ARG A 585 25.55 7.37 2.19
N ALA A 586 25.82 6.58 3.22
CA ALA A 586 27.01 5.77 3.35
C ALA A 586 26.63 4.32 3.69
N PHE A 587 27.15 3.38 2.92
CA PHE A 587 26.94 1.95 3.07
C PHE A 587 28.08 1.34 3.86
N ILE A 588 27.77 0.81 5.04
CA ILE A 588 28.77 0.34 6.00
C ILE A 588 28.73 -1.19 6.09
N SER A 589 29.85 -1.81 5.77
CA SER A 589 30.11 -3.24 6.03
C SER A 589 30.82 -3.38 7.37
N SER A 590 30.28 -4.20 8.27
CA SER A 590 30.78 -4.38 9.64
C SER A 590 31.19 -5.82 9.91
N ASN A 591 32.18 -6.02 10.77
CA ASN A 591 32.52 -7.34 11.33
C ASN A 591 31.57 -7.75 12.46
N ASN A 592 31.04 -6.77 13.21
CA ASN A 592 30.11 -6.95 14.33
C ASN A 592 29.10 -5.79 14.36
N GLU A 593 27.89 -6.05 13.85
CA GLU A 593 26.86 -5.03 13.66
C GLU A 593 26.53 -4.25 14.94
N ARG A 594 26.48 -4.92 16.10
CA ARG A 594 26.11 -4.27 17.38
C ARG A 594 27.17 -3.27 17.84
N GLU A 595 28.44 -3.68 17.79
CA GLU A 595 29.55 -2.82 18.20
C GLU A 595 29.70 -1.62 17.27
N THR A 596 29.57 -1.84 15.96
CA THR A 596 29.57 -0.75 14.98
C THR A 596 28.41 0.21 15.20
N LEU A 597 27.20 -0.28 15.49
CA LEU A 597 26.06 0.59 15.80
C LEU A 597 26.30 1.43 17.06
N GLU A 598 26.91 0.89 18.12
CA GLU A 598 27.23 1.69 19.31
C GLU A 598 28.29 2.75 19.03
N GLN A 599 29.33 2.43 18.25
CA GLN A 599 30.38 3.38 17.88
C GLN A 599 29.84 4.47 16.95
N LEU A 600 29.02 4.12 15.96
CA LEU A 600 28.34 5.08 15.10
C LEU A 600 27.36 5.96 15.88
N LYS A 601 26.64 5.41 16.87
CA LYS A 601 25.77 6.22 17.74
C LYS A 601 26.54 7.28 18.54
N LYS A 602 27.81 7.04 18.88
CA LYS A 602 28.66 8.08 19.51
C LYS A 602 28.96 9.22 18.55
N LEU A 603 29.12 8.94 17.25
CA LEU A 603 29.29 9.99 16.23
C LEU A 603 28.07 10.90 16.13
N LYS A 604 26.87 10.43 16.45
CA LYS A 604 25.67 11.27 16.52
C LYS A 604 25.79 12.42 17.52
N GLY A 605 26.64 12.30 18.55
CA GLY A 605 26.94 13.40 19.45
C GLY A 605 27.71 14.55 18.80
N GLN A 606 28.55 14.24 17.79
CA GLN A 606 29.33 15.23 17.03
C GLN A 606 28.61 15.68 15.75
N TYR A 607 27.90 14.76 15.10
CA TYR A 607 27.15 14.95 13.86
C TYR A 607 25.68 14.55 14.08
N PRO A 608 24.90 15.38 14.77
CA PRO A 608 23.51 15.08 15.10
C PRO A 608 22.58 14.93 13.88
N GLN A 609 23.02 15.38 12.70
CA GLN A 609 22.31 15.26 11.41
C GLN A 609 22.43 13.88 10.75
N LEU A 610 23.28 12.97 11.26
CA LEU A 610 23.40 11.62 10.72
C LEU A 610 22.29 10.70 11.26
N LYS A 611 21.49 10.13 10.36
CA LYS A 611 20.55 9.04 10.66
C LYS A 611 21.27 7.71 10.45
N ILE A 612 21.29 6.87 11.48
CA ILE A 612 21.93 5.54 11.41
C ILE A 612 20.83 4.49 11.48
N SER A 613 20.69 3.73 10.40
CA SER A 613 19.68 2.69 10.27
C SER A 613 20.35 1.33 10.11
N SER A 614 19.74 0.29 10.69
CA SER A 614 20.19 -1.11 10.57
C SER A 614 19.11 -1.94 9.89
N TYR A 615 19.54 -2.79 8.95
CA TYR A 615 18.66 -3.78 8.32
C TYR A 615 18.06 -4.72 9.36
N THR A 616 18.86 -5.22 10.31
CA THR A 616 18.42 -6.17 11.34
C THR A 616 17.38 -5.54 12.26
N GLN A 617 17.53 -4.27 12.63
CA GLN A 617 16.55 -3.53 13.44
C GLN A 617 15.26 -3.28 12.66
N SER A 618 15.37 -2.79 11.42
CA SER A 618 14.23 -2.51 10.54
C SER A 618 13.44 -3.79 10.19
N LEU A 619 14.14 -4.89 9.93
CA LEU A 619 13.54 -6.21 9.70
C LEU A 619 12.84 -6.74 10.96
N LYS A 620 13.43 -6.56 12.15
CA LYS A 620 12.79 -6.97 13.40
C LYS A 620 11.52 -6.16 13.66
N GLN A 621 11.56 -4.85 13.46
CA GLN A 621 10.39 -3.98 13.58
C GLN A 621 9.31 -4.36 12.56
N SER A 622 9.70 -4.60 11.30
CA SER A 622 8.78 -5.09 10.28
C SER A 622 8.18 -6.44 10.63
N ASN A 623 8.96 -7.41 11.11
CA ASN A 623 8.44 -8.72 11.48
C ASN A 623 7.50 -8.66 12.69
N LEU A 624 7.69 -7.71 13.61
CA LEU A 624 6.73 -7.44 14.68
C LEU A 624 5.38 -6.94 14.12
N MET A 625 5.37 -6.27 12.96
CA MET A 625 4.12 -5.91 12.28
C MET A 625 3.38 -7.13 11.68
N PHE A 626 4.09 -8.25 11.47
CA PHE A 626 3.55 -9.48 10.90
C PHE A 626 3.41 -10.63 11.93
N GLN A 627 3.48 -10.34 13.23
CA GLN A 627 3.21 -11.29 14.32
C GLN A 627 1.92 -10.92 15.03
#